data_AF-A0A2G2XH21-F1
#
_entry.id   AF-A0A2G2XH21-F1
#
_cell.length_a   1.000
_cell.length_b   1.000
_cell.length_c   1.000
_cell.angle_alpha   90.00
_cell.angle_beta   90.00
_cell.angle_gamma   90.00
#
_symmetry.space_group_name_H-M   'P 1'
#
loop_
_entity.id
_entity.type
_entity.pdbx_description
1 polymer ?
#
loop_
_entity_poly.entity_id
_entity_poly.type
_entity_poly.pdbx_seq_one_letter_code
_entity_poly.pdbx_strand_id
1 'polypeptide(L)' 'MSVKVLNPNAEVLNKSAALHMNINAAKGLQDVLKTNLGPKGTIKMLVGGAGDIKLTKDGNTLLKEMVSEFPHQR' A
#
# COMPACT_ATOMS: atom_id res chain seq x y z
N MET A 1 17.47 25.15 10.56
CA MET A 1 16.96 24.43 11.75
C MET A 1 16.52 23.05 11.29
N SER A 2 17.07 21.99 11.87
CA SER A 2 16.73 20.61 11.46
C SER A 2 15.31 20.27 11.92
N VAL A 3 14.53 19.55 11.09
CA VAL A 3 13.12 19.19 11.37
C VAL A 3 12.96 18.48 12.73
N LYS A 4 13.97 17.70 13.16
CA LYS A 4 14.01 17.05 14.48
C LYS A 4 14.15 18.00 15.68
N VAL A 5 14.67 19.22 15.46
CA VAL A 5 14.77 20.27 16.49
C VAL A 5 13.40 20.92 16.74
N LEU A 6 12.54 20.94 15.71
CA LEU A 6 11.18 21.50 15.80
C LEU A 6 10.18 20.46 16.32
N ASN A 7 10.33 19.20 15.95
CA ASN A 7 9.52 18.10 16.44
C ASN A 7 10.40 16.85 16.66
N PRO A 8 10.68 16.45 17.92
CA PRO A 8 11.48 15.27 18.22
C PRO A 8 10.88 13.96 17.69
N ASN A 9 9.56 13.90 17.51
CA ASN A 9 8.84 12.74 17.00
C ASN A 9 8.76 12.70 15.47
N ALA A 10 9.33 13.69 14.77
CA ALA A 10 9.33 13.70 13.31
C ALA A 10 10.30 12.65 12.76
N GLU A 11 9.76 11.63 12.12
CA GLU A 11 10.53 10.71 11.31
C GLU A 11 10.93 11.40 10.00
N VAL A 12 12.24 11.52 9.76
CA VAL A 12 12.78 12.15 8.57
C VAL A 12 13.80 11.22 7.97
N LEU A 13 13.49 10.75 6.77
CA LEU A 13 14.41 9.99 5.94
C LEU A 13 15.30 10.95 5.14
N ASN A 14 16.57 10.59 5.00
CA ASN A 14 17.47 11.32 4.10
C ASN A 14 17.08 11.07 2.62
N LYS A 15 17.58 11.89 1.70
CA LYS A 15 17.18 11.85 0.28
C LYS A 15 17.36 10.47 -0.37
N SER A 16 18.48 9.79 -0.10
CA SER A 16 18.77 8.47 -0.66
C SER A 16 17.82 7.41 -0.09
N ALA A 17 17.63 7.40 1.23
CA ALA A 17 16.74 6.48 1.91
C ALA A 17 15.28 6.67 1.47
N ALA A 18 14.81 7.92 1.33
CA ALA A 18 13.47 8.23 0.84
C ALA A 18 13.25 7.73 -0.60
N LEU A 19 14.25 7.91 -1.48
CA LEU A 19 14.19 7.40 -2.85
C LEU A 19 14.10 5.86 -2.87
N HIS A 20 14.97 5.19 -2.11
CA HIS A 20 14.95 3.74 -2.00
C HIS A 20 13.63 3.21 -1.45
N MET A 21 13.08 3.85 -0.41
CA MET A 21 11.78 3.50 0.16
C MET A 21 10.66 3.62 -0.88
N ASN A 22 10.61 4.72 -1.63
CA ASN A 22 9.58 4.94 -2.65
C ASN A 22 9.65 3.91 -3.79
N ILE A 23 10.86 3.58 -4.27
CA ILE A 23 11.04 2.55 -5.32
C ILE A 23 10.58 1.19 -4.80
N ASN A 24 10.96 0.81 -3.58
CA ASN A 24 10.57 -0.47 -3.00
C ASN A 24 9.06 -0.55 -2.78
N ALA A 25 8.42 0.53 -2.31
CA ALA A 25 6.97 0.61 -2.18
C ALA A 25 6.27 0.43 -3.54
N ALA A 26 6.75 1.11 -4.59
CA ALA A 26 6.19 1.00 -5.94
C ALA A 26 6.33 -0.42 -6.51
N LYS A 27 7.48 -1.07 -6.31
CA LYS A 27 7.70 -2.48 -6.70
C LYS A 27 6.77 -3.43 -5.96
N GLY A 28 6.60 -3.23 -4.65
CA GLY A 28 5.65 -4.03 -3.85
C GLY A 28 4.22 -3.91 -4.38
N LEU A 29 3.77 -2.69 -4.69
CA LEU A 29 2.45 -2.47 -5.31
C LEU A 29 2.32 -3.14 -6.69
N GLN A 30 3.37 -3.04 -7.52
CA GLN A 30 3.40 -3.71 -8.83
C GLN A 30 3.27 -5.22 -8.68
N ASP A 31 3.97 -5.84 -7.73
CA ASP A 31 3.94 -7.28 -7.53
C ASP A 31 2.55 -7.79 -7.10
N VAL A 32 1.81 -6.99 -6.35
CA VAL A 32 0.43 -7.29 -5.98
C VAL A 32 -0.52 -7.16 -7.18
N LEU A 33 -0.35 -6.13 -8.01
CA LEU A 33 -1.29 -5.81 -9.09
C LEU A 33 -1.05 -6.58 -10.39
N LYS A 34 0.20 -6.96 -10.68
CA LYS A 34 0.58 -7.58 -11.97
C LYS A 34 -0.22 -8.84 -12.28
N THR A 35 -0.58 -9.62 -11.26
CA THR A 35 -1.33 -10.87 -11.43
C THR A 35 -2.75 -10.64 -11.94
N ASN A 36 -3.31 -9.44 -11.75
CA ASN A 36 -4.69 -9.13 -12.11
C ASN A 36 -4.85 -8.61 -13.55
N LEU A 37 -3.74 -8.33 -14.25
CA LEU A 37 -3.78 -7.66 -15.54
C LEU A 37 -4.17 -8.58 -16.70
N GLY A 38 -4.94 -8.01 -17.63
CA GLY A 38 -5.36 -8.67 -18.87
C GLY A 38 -6.46 -9.73 -18.69
N PRO A 39 -7.01 -10.29 -19.77
CA PRO A 39 -8.11 -11.25 -19.71
C PRO A 39 -7.74 -12.53 -18.94
N LYS A 40 -6.48 -12.96 -18.98
CA LYS A 40 -5.94 -14.11 -18.23
C LYS A 40 -5.46 -13.78 -16.81
N GLY A 41 -5.56 -12.53 -16.38
CA GLY A 41 -5.24 -12.13 -15.02
C GLY A 41 -6.15 -12.78 -13.98
N THR A 42 -5.60 -13.02 -12.80
CA THR A 42 -6.24 -13.64 -11.64
C THR A 42 -7.21 -12.67 -10.95
N ILE A 43 -8.24 -13.23 -10.33
CA ILE A 43 -9.12 -12.51 -9.41
C ILE A 43 -8.53 -12.65 -8.00
N LYS A 44 -8.55 -11.57 -7.21
CA LYS A 44 -8.20 -11.63 -5.79
C LYS A 44 -9.45 -11.70 -4.93
N MET A 45 -9.37 -12.49 -3.87
CA MET A 45 -10.35 -12.54 -2.79
C MET A 45 -9.82 -11.75 -1.62
N LEU A 46 -10.61 -10.79 -1.16
CA LEU A 46 -10.37 -9.98 0.02
C LEU A 46 -11.39 -10.40 1.07
N VAL A 47 -10.92 -10.55 2.30
CA VAL A 47 -11.76 -10.85 3.47
C VAL A 47 -11.52 -9.72 4.46
N GLY A 48 -12.54 -8.91 4.70
CA GLY A 48 -12.47 -7.81 5.67
C GLY A 48 -12.57 -8.31 7.11
N GLY A 49 -12.26 -7.42 8.06
CA GLY A 49 -12.27 -7.75 9.49
C GLY A 49 -13.62 -8.23 10.04
N ALA A 50 -14.73 -7.84 9.41
CA ALA A 50 -16.09 -8.28 9.77
C ALA A 50 -16.53 -9.59 9.07
N GLY A 51 -15.64 -10.21 8.28
CA GLY A 51 -15.91 -11.43 7.52
C GLY A 51 -16.61 -11.18 6.18
N ASP A 52 -16.70 -9.93 5.73
CA ASP A 52 -17.17 -9.58 4.39
C ASP A 52 -16.16 -10.03 3.32
N ILE A 53 -16.66 -10.64 2.25
CA ILE A 53 -15.83 -11.19 1.18
C ILE A 53 -16.06 -10.41 -0.11
N LYS A 54 -14.96 -9.92 -0.69
CA LYS A 54 -14.98 -9.21 -1.97
C LYS A 54 -14.04 -9.87 -2.96
N LEU A 55 -14.58 -10.21 -4.13
CA LEU A 55 -13.81 -10.72 -5.26
C LEU A 55 -13.60 -9.59 -6.27
N THR A 56 -12.34 -9.30 -6.61
CA THR A 56 -12.06 -8.25 -7.59
C THR A 56 -10.82 -8.54 -8.45
N LYS A 57 -10.93 -8.13 -9.71
CA LYS A 57 -9.81 -8.02 -10.65
C LYS A 57 -9.39 -6.56 -10.87
N ASP A 58 -10.25 -5.62 -10.50
CA ASP A 58 -9.96 -4.20 -10.61
C ASP A 58 -8.91 -3.80 -9.57
N GLY A 59 -7.77 -3.31 -10.06
CA GLY A 59 -6.67 -2.85 -9.23
C GLY A 59 -7.04 -1.63 -8.37
N ASN A 60 -7.90 -0.74 -8.87
CA ASN A 60 -8.34 0.43 -8.10
C ASN A 60 -9.18 0.02 -6.89
N THR A 61 -10.14 -0.89 -7.10
CA THR A 61 -10.91 -1.48 -5.99
C THR A 61 -9.99 -2.21 -5.01
N LEU A 62 -9.09 -3.07 -5.50
CA LEU A 62 -8.16 -3.82 -4.65
C LEU A 62 -7.33 -2.90 -3.73
N LEU A 63 -6.75 -1.83 -4.27
CA LEU A 63 -5.93 -0.90 -3.50
C LEU A 63 -6.74 -0.14 -2.44
N LYS A 64 -7.98 0.26 -2.76
CA LYS A 64 -8.85 0.98 -1.81
C LYS A 64 -9.20 0.12 -0.61
N GLU A 65 -9.56 -1.15 -0.84
CA GLU A 65 -9.88 -2.07 0.25
C GLU A 65 -8.64 -2.39 1.10
N MET A 66 -7.49 -2.64 0.46
CA MET A 66 -6.24 -2.91 1.19
C MET A 66 -5.81 -1.74 2.08
N VAL A 67 -5.96 -0.50 1.62
CA VAL A 67 -5.56 0.69 2.40
C VAL A 67 -6.57 1.01 3.49
N SER A 68 -7.85 0.69 3.33
CA SER A 68 -8.91 1.05 4.30
C SER A 68 -8.81 0.29 5.64
N GLU A 69 -8.15 -0.87 5.66
CA GLU A 69 -7.88 -1.63 6.90
C GLU A 69 -6.71 -1.03 7.74
N PHE A 70 -5.76 -0.32 7.12
CA PHE A 70 -4.63 0.30 7.82
C PHE A 70 -4.95 1.54 8.70
N PRO A 71 -5.84 2.48 8.34
CA PRO A 71 -6.13 3.66 9.15
C PRO A 71 -6.90 3.37 10.44
N HIS A 72 -7.40 2.15 10.65
CA HIS A 72 -8.14 1.77 11.86
C HIS A 72 -7.29 1.08 12.94
N GLN A 73 -5.98 0.86 12.70
CA GLN A 73 -5.06 0.24 13.66
C GLN A 73 -3.91 1.18 14.11
N ARG A 74 -4.22 2.42 14.47
CA ARG A 74 -3.31 3.27 15.24
C ARG A 74 -3.96 3.76 16.52
#